data_AF-A0A7C5RBR9-F1
#
_entry.id   AF-A0A7C5RBR9-F1
#
_cell.length_a   1.000
_cell.length_b   1.000
_cell.length_c   1.000
_cell.angle_alpha   90.00
_cell.angle_beta   90.00
_cell.angle_gamma   90.00
#
_symmetry.space_group_name_H-M   'P 1'
#
loop_
_entity.id
_entity.type
_entity.pdbx_description
1 polymer ?
#
loop_
_entity_poly.entity_id
_entity_poly.type
_entity_poly.pdbx_seq_one_letter_code
_entity_poly.pdbx_strand_id
1 'polypeptide(L)' 'MSLELYREVYEESIRDPEGFWSRVASELSWYRKWDVTLDSSNPPFYRWFVGGELNVTENCLDRHVKEG' A
#
# COMPACT_ATOMS: atom_id res chain seq x y z
N MET A 1 13.78 -11.28 -13.33
CA MET A 1 12.70 -10.29 -13.51
C MET A 1 12.81 -9.77 -14.93
N SER A 2 11.90 -10.15 -15.84
CA SER A 2 11.96 -9.72 -17.24
C SER A 2 11.46 -8.28 -17.38
N LEU A 3 11.92 -7.55 -18.40
CA LEU A 3 11.43 -6.20 -18.73
C LEU A 3 9.92 -6.18 -19.01
N GLU A 4 9.38 -7.30 -19.47
CA GLU A 4 7.97 -7.47 -19.78
C GLU A 4 7.10 -7.45 -18.53
N LEU A 5 7.48 -8.22 -17.49
CA LEU A 5 6.77 -8.20 -16.21
C LEU A 5 6.79 -6.82 -15.54
N TYR A 6 7.93 -6.11 -15.61
CA TYR A 6 8.01 -4.73 -15.10
C TYR A 6 6.98 -3.83 -15.79
N ARG A 7 6.88 -3.92 -17.11
CA ARG A 7 5.96 -3.08 -17.90
C ARG A 7 4.51 -3.36 -17.53
N GLU A 8 4.13 -4.63 -17.41
CA GLU A 8 2.77 -5.03 -17.02
C GLU A 8 2.37 -4.47 -15.65
N VAL A 9 3.23 -4.67 -14.64
CA VAL A 9 3.00 -4.17 -13.27
C VAL A 9 2.95 -2.65 -13.25
N TYR A 10 3.84 -1.99 -14.00
CA TYR A 10 3.85 -0.53 -14.09
C TYR A 10 2.57 0.00 -14.75
N GLU A 11 2.15 -0.56 -15.88
CA GLU A 11 0.92 -0.17 -16.56
C GLU A 11 -0.32 -0.35 -15.68
N GLU A 12 -0.35 -1.42 -14.89
CA GLU A 12 -1.40 -1.64 -13.89
C GLU A 12 -1.40 -0.53 -12.82
N SER A 13 -0.24 -0.17 -12.29
CA SER A 13 -0.10 0.86 -11.25
C SER A 13 -0.59 2.25 -11.69
N ILE A 14 -0.54 2.52 -13.00
CA ILE A 14 -1.00 3.79 -13.58
C ILE A 14 -2.49 3.75 -13.94
N ARG A 15 -2.98 2.62 -14.46
CA ARG A 15 -4.37 2.48 -14.91
C ARG A 15 -5.36 2.41 -13.75
N ASP A 16 -4.98 1.75 -12.66
CA ASP A 16 -5.79 1.62 -11.45
C ASP A 16 -4.90 1.80 -10.20
N PRO A 17 -4.50 3.04 -9.88
CA PRO A 17 -3.59 3.30 -8.78
C PRO A 17 -4.19 2.89 -7.43
N GLU A 18 -5.49 3.12 -7.20
CA GLU A 18 -6.14 2.77 -5.94
C GLU A 18 -6.23 1.26 -5.75
N GLY A 19 -6.66 0.51 -6.77
CA GLY A 19 -6.71 -0.95 -6.68
C GLY A 19 -5.31 -1.57 -6.56
N PHE A 20 -4.35 -1.07 -7.34
CA PHE A 20 -2.96 -1.52 -7.28
C PHE A 20 -2.36 -1.30 -5.90
N TRP A 21 -2.36 -0.05 -5.41
CA TRP A 21 -1.75 0.28 -4.12
C TRP A 21 -2.51 -0.30 -2.94
N SER A 22 -3.83 -0.51 -3.05
CA SER A 22 -4.60 -1.20 -2.02
C SER A 22 -4.13 -2.65 -1.85
N ARG A 23 -3.89 -3.37 -2.95
CA ARG A 23 -3.36 -4.74 -2.90
C ARG A 23 -1.97 -4.79 -2.29
N VAL A 24 -1.05 -3.95 -2.80
CA VAL A 24 0.33 -3.90 -2.28
C VAL A 24 0.36 -3.54 -0.79
N ALA A 25 -0.39 -2.52 -0.37
CA ALA A 25 -0.44 -2.11 1.03
C ALA A 25 -1.08 -3.15 1.95
N SER A 26 -1.92 -4.05 1.40
CA SER A 26 -2.55 -5.12 2.18
C SER A 26 -1.58 -6.21 2.64
N GLU A 27 -0.37 -6.24 2.10
CA GLU A 27 0.73 -7.12 2.52
C GLU A 27 1.40 -6.66 3.83
N LEU A 28 1.14 -5.42 4.25
CA LEU A 28 1.61 -4.91 5.54
C LEU A 28 0.66 -5.35 6.67
N SER A 29 1.18 -5.36 7.89
CA SER A 29 0.41 -5.55 9.11
C SER A 29 -0.24 -4.24 9.53
N TRP A 30 -1.57 -4.24 9.57
CA TRP A 30 -2.40 -3.10 10.00
C TRP A 30 -3.16 -3.44 11.27
N TYR A 31 -3.22 -2.52 12.22
CA TYR A 31 -4.14 -2.60 13.36
C TYR A 31 -5.57 -2.32 12.91
N ARG A 32 -5.73 -1.32 12.04
CA ARG A 32 -6.98 -0.98 11.39
C ARG A 32 -6.72 -0.76 9.91
N LYS A 33 -7.42 -1.51 9.05
CA LYS A 33 -7.40 -1.25 7.61
C LYS A 33 -8.01 0.13 7.32
N TRP A 34 -7.43 0.80 6.33
CA TRP A 34 -7.90 2.10 5.87
C TRP A 34 -9.29 2.04 5.24
N ASP A 35 -9.99 3.17 5.27
CA ASP A 35 -11.32 3.33 4.68
C ASP A 35 -11.22 3.81 3.21
N VAL A 36 -10.19 4.61 2.89
CA VAL A 36 -9.97 5.18 1.54
C VAL A 36 -8.50 5.02 1.15
N THR A 37 -8.23 4.44 -0.02
CA THR A 37 -6.85 4.23 -0.49
C THR A 37 -6.18 5.53 -0.91
N LEU A 38 -6.84 6.34 -1.74
CA LEU A 38 -6.35 7.66 -2.15
C LEU A 38 -7.47 8.69 -2.07
N ASP A 39 -7.35 9.61 -1.12
CA ASP A 39 -8.15 10.82 -1.12
C ASP A 39 -7.45 11.91 -1.95
N SER A 40 -8.05 12.17 -3.12
CA SER A 40 -7.63 13.18 -4.09
C SER A 40 -8.54 14.42 -4.11
N SER A 41 -9.44 14.56 -3.13
CA SER A 41 -10.44 15.64 -3.11
C SER A 41 -9.87 17.04 -2.91
N ASN A 42 -8.64 17.17 -2.40
CA ASN A 42 -8.00 18.46 -2.11
C ASN A 42 -6.56 18.56 -2.65
N PRO A 43 -6.32 18.61 -3.98
CA PRO A 43 -4.99 18.82 -4.53
C PRO A 43 -4.39 20.17 -4.08
N PRO A 44 -3.07 20.26 -3.76
CA PRO A 44 -2.04 19.22 -3.87
C PRO A 44 -1.90 18.32 -2.61
N PHE A 45 -2.82 18.40 -1.66
CA PHE A 45 -2.79 17.66 -0.40
C PHE A 45 -3.45 16.28 -0.50
N TYR A 46 -2.83 15.40 -1.29
CA TYR A 46 -3.26 14.00 -1.39
C TYR A 46 -3.04 13.26 -0.08
N ARG A 47 -4.00 12.40 0.29
CA ARG A 47 -3.87 11.53 1.47
C ARG A 47 -4.00 10.07 1.07
N TRP A 48 -3.07 9.25 1.52
CA TRP A 48 -3.05 7.81 1.25
C TRP A 48 -3.48 7.03 2.48
N PHE A 49 -4.22 5.94 2.27
CA PHE A 49 -4.66 4.99 3.30
C PHE A 49 -5.36 5.68 4.48
N VAL A 50 -6.32 6.55 4.17
CA VAL A 50 -7.04 7.36 5.16
C VAL A 50 -7.85 6.48 6.10
N GLY A 51 -7.73 6.72 7.40
CA GLY A 51 -8.36 5.92 8.45
C GLY A 51 -7.60 4.66 8.83
N GLY A 52 -6.48 4.36 8.14
CA GLY A 52 -5.62 3.23 8.44
C GLY A 52 -4.69 3.51 9.62
N GLU A 53 -4.48 2.48 10.45
CA GLU A 53 -3.57 2.53 11.59
C GLU A 53 -2.62 1.34 11.55
N LEU A 54 -1.32 1.62 11.65
CA LEU A 54 -0.26 0.62 11.70
C LEU A 54 0.88 1.09 12.60
N ASN A 55 1.78 0.17 12.94
CA ASN A 55 3.07 0.48 13.53
C ASN A 55 4.19 0.12 12.55
N VAL A 56 5.08 1.08 12.31
CA VAL A 56 6.23 0.89 11.41
C VAL A 56 7.22 -0.13 11.98
N THR A 57 7.49 -0.09 13.28
CA THR A 57 8.39 -1.03 13.95
C THR A 57 7.83 -2.45 13.87
N GLU A 58 6.52 -2.63 14.03
CA GLU A 58 5.91 -3.96 13.88
C GLU A 58 6.08 -4.56 12.48
N ASN A 59 5.92 -3.72 11.45
CA ASN A 59 6.13 -4.14 10.06
C ASN A 59 7.60 -4.40 9.72
N CYS A 60 8.53 -3.70 10.36
CA CYS A 60 9.95 -3.81 10.04
C CYS A 60 10.71 -4.81 10.93
N LEU A 61 10.22 -5.11 12.14
CA LEU A 61 10.92 -5.91 13.14
C LEU A 61 10.01 -6.96 13.77
N ASP A 62 8.97 -6.55 14.49
CA ASP A 62 8.24 -7.47 15.39
C ASP A 62 7.61 -8.65 14.63
N ARG A 63 7.04 -8.41 13.43
CA ARG A 63 6.47 -9.51 12.63
C ARG A 63 7.51 -10.54 12.22
N HIS A 64 8.71 -10.08 11.85
CA HIS A 64 9.79 -10.96 11.41
C HIS A 64 10.39 -11.76 12.57
N VAL A 65 10.48 -11.15 13.77
CA VAL A 65 10.91 -11.84 15.00
C VAL A 65 9.84 -12.83 15.50
N LYS A 66 8.55 -12.58 15.26
CA LYS A 66 7.49 -13.57 15.57
C LYS A 66 7.54 -14.77 14.61
N GLU A 67 8.04 -14.57 13.39
CA GLU A 67 8.11 -15.57 12.32
C GLU A 67 9.45 -16.36 12.30
N GLY A 68 10.46 -15.99 13.10
CA GLY A 68 11.76 -16.70 13.19
C GLY A 68 12.83 -15.99 14.01
#